data_AF-A0A5E4HWV4-F1
#
_entry.id   AF-A0A5E4HWV4-F1
#
_cell.length_a   1.000
_cell.length_b   1.000
_cell.length_c   1.000
_cell.angle_alpha   90.00
_cell.angle_beta   90.00
_cell.angle_gamma   90.00
#
_symmetry.space_group_name_H-M   'P 1'
#
loop_
_entity.id
_entity.type
_entity.pdbx_description
1 polymer ?
#
loop_
_entity_poly.entity_id
_entity_poly.type
_entity_poly.pdbx_seq_one_letter_code
_entity_poly.pdbx_strand_id
1 'polypeptide(L)'
;MRTKSGQVSMEYIMILGALLLILGLLMVIFLGQYNQQSLIAQNRMAEHTLTVLADEAQQVRAGGPGAEHKVVVEFPPTVDLSRSSISDKLMQLYMGGIGDVSRGLTFNVSGQWPARTGRSYMSLYNNGTHVLIRPAGLLAVNVTGIYMRMQAGSGNSTNLSIVNQANVSYVLGQTLSCPELASCAYGGSNGTLSAGAQQAPSLSINSNTNGTWAGWLQINATPAAGSGLPNETITIPLTIRVG
;
A
#
# COMPACT_ATOMS: atom_id res chain seq x y z
N MET A 1 76.82 -13.20 9.70
CA MET A 1 75.44 -13.69 9.48
C MET A 1 74.47 -12.53 9.60
N ARG A 2 74.18 -11.83 8.50
CA ARG A 2 73.26 -10.68 8.49
C ARG A 2 71.94 -11.13 7.87
N THR A 3 70.89 -11.11 8.70
CA THR A 3 69.49 -10.77 8.36
C THR A 3 68.93 -11.22 7.01
N LYS A 4 68.86 -12.54 6.74
CA LYS A 4 68.04 -13.07 5.63
C LYS A 4 66.55 -13.20 5.97
N SER A 5 66.18 -13.21 7.26
CA SER A 5 64.79 -13.36 7.71
C SER A 5 63.92 -12.12 7.47
N GLY A 6 64.50 -10.91 7.49
CA GLY A 6 63.75 -9.66 7.29
C GLY A 6 63.28 -9.43 5.86
N GLN A 7 64.06 -9.89 4.86
CA GLN A 7 63.74 -9.71 3.44
C GLN A 7 62.51 -10.54 3.02
N VAL A 8 62.45 -11.79 3.48
CA VAL A 8 61.33 -12.70 3.16
C VAL A 8 60.01 -12.15 3.74
N SER A 9 60.02 -11.60 4.96
CA SER A 9 58.82 -10.99 5.57
C SER A 9 58.30 -9.78 4.77
N MET A 10 59.21 -8.94 4.25
CA MET A 10 58.84 -7.77 3.45
C MET A 10 58.21 -8.18 2.10
N GLU A 11 58.72 -9.24 1.46
CA GLU A 11 58.14 -9.79 0.23
C GLU A 11 56.72 -10.33 0.47
N TYR A 12 56.48 -11.03 1.58
CA TYR A 12 55.13 -11.49 1.94
C TYR A 12 54.17 -10.33 2.20
N ILE A 13 54.61 -9.27 2.89
CA ILE A 13 53.77 -8.08 3.14
C ILE A 13 53.44 -7.37 1.82
N MET A 14 54.40 -7.27 0.89
CA MET A 14 54.15 -6.68 -0.43
C MET A 14 53.15 -7.50 -1.24
N ILE A 15 53.29 -8.83 -1.26
CA ILE A 15 52.35 -9.72 -1.98
C ILE A 15 50.96 -9.64 -1.36
N LEU A 16 50.86 -9.65 -0.02
CA LEU A 16 49.59 -9.52 0.69
C LEU A 16 48.93 -8.17 0.41
N GLY A 17 49.69 -7.07 0.42
CA GLY A 17 49.21 -5.73 0.10
C GLY A 17 48.67 -5.64 -1.33
N ALA A 18 49.38 -6.23 -2.31
CA ALA A 18 48.92 -6.29 -3.69
C ALA A 18 47.63 -7.10 -3.84
N LEU A 19 47.53 -8.26 -3.16
CA LEU A 19 46.31 -9.08 -3.15
C LEU A 19 45.12 -8.34 -2.55
N LEU A 20 45.32 -7.62 -1.44
CA LEU A 20 44.26 -6.82 -0.81
C LEU A 20 43.81 -5.66 -1.71
N LEU A 21 44.73 -5.04 -2.44
CA LEU A 21 44.41 -3.97 -3.40
C LEU A 21 43.56 -4.50 -4.56
N ILE A 22 43.94 -5.66 -5.12
CA ILE A 22 43.16 -6.33 -6.18
C ILE A 22 41.77 -6.71 -5.65
N LEU A 23 41.68 -7.26 -4.44
CA LEU A 23 40.41 -7.61 -3.83
C LEU A 23 39.51 -6.38 -3.60
N GLY A 24 40.08 -5.28 -3.12
CA GLY A 24 39.37 -4.01 -2.95
C GLY A 24 38.82 -3.47 -4.27
N LEU A 25 39.62 -3.52 -5.34
CA LEU A 25 39.20 -3.09 -6.68
C LEU A 25 38.06 -3.97 -7.23
N LEU A 26 38.15 -5.30 -7.05
CA LEU A 26 37.08 -6.21 -7.42
C LEU A 26 35.79 -5.90 -6.67
N MET A 27 35.85 -5.66 -5.36
CA MET A 27 34.66 -5.29 -4.57
C MET A 27 33.96 -4.04 -5.10
N VAL A 28 34.72 -2.99 -5.45
CA VAL A 28 34.14 -1.75 -6.00
C VAL A 28 33.44 -2.01 -7.34
N ILE A 29 34.04 -2.82 -8.22
CA ILE A 29 33.45 -3.18 -9.51
C ILE A 29 32.16 -3.99 -9.31
N PHE A 30 32.17 -4.98 -8.42
CA PHE A 30 30.99 -5.81 -8.13
C PHE A 30 29.85 -4.98 -7.52
N LEU A 31 30.15 -4.06 -6.60
CA LEU A 31 29.15 -3.16 -6.04
C LEU A 31 28.54 -2.24 -7.11
N GLY A 32 29.36 -1.73 -8.03
CA GLY A 32 28.90 -0.94 -9.17
C GLY A 32 27.95 -1.73 -10.08
N GLN A 33 28.33 -2.96 -10.46
CA GLN A 33 27.49 -3.82 -11.30
C GLN A 33 26.19 -4.24 -10.61
N TYR A 34 26.24 -4.55 -9.32
CA TYR A 34 25.05 -4.91 -8.54
C TYR A 34 24.04 -3.76 -8.51
N ASN A 35 24.50 -2.53 -8.26
CA ASN A 35 23.63 -1.35 -8.27
C ASN A 35 22.98 -1.12 -9.64
N GLN A 36 23.74 -1.26 -10.73
CA GLN A 36 23.19 -1.14 -12.09
C GLN A 36 22.16 -2.22 -12.40
N GLN A 37 22.41 -3.47 -12.04
CA GLN A 37 21.47 -4.57 -12.26
C GLN A 37 20.18 -4.38 -11.46
N SER A 38 20.28 -3.91 -10.21
CA SER A 38 19.12 -3.59 -9.38
C SER A 38 18.26 -2.49 -10.00
N LEU A 39 18.87 -1.43 -10.52
CA LEU A 39 18.17 -0.34 -11.21
C LEU A 39 17.46 -0.82 -12.49
N ILE A 40 18.13 -1.64 -13.32
CA ILE A 40 17.52 -2.21 -14.54
C ILE A 40 16.33 -3.12 -14.19
N ALA A 41 16.46 -3.95 -13.16
CA ALA A 41 15.38 -4.82 -12.71
C ALA A 41 14.16 -4.02 -12.25
N GLN A 42 14.38 -2.94 -11.50
CA GLN A 42 13.31 -2.05 -11.06
C GLN A 42 12.66 -1.33 -12.24
N ASN A 43 13.43 -0.88 -13.25
CA ASN A 43 12.86 -0.28 -14.46
C ASN A 43 11.95 -1.26 -15.22
N ARG A 44 12.40 -2.51 -15.39
CA ARG A 44 11.58 -3.57 -16.02
C ARG A 44 10.31 -3.87 -15.23
N MET A 45 10.38 -3.82 -13.90
CA MET A 45 9.20 -4.00 -13.03
C MET A 45 8.20 -2.85 -13.22
N ALA A 46 8.66 -1.60 -13.31
CA ALA A 46 7.80 -0.45 -13.59
C ALA A 46 7.15 -0.54 -14.99
N GLU A 47 7.93 -0.92 -16.02
CA GLU A 47 7.42 -1.16 -17.38
C GLU A 47 6.36 -2.27 -17.40
N HIS A 48 6.61 -3.37 -16.70
CA HIS A 48 5.66 -4.48 -16.58
C HIS A 48 4.36 -4.02 -15.90
N THR A 49 4.45 -3.29 -14.79
CA THR A 49 3.29 -2.74 -14.08
C THR A 49 2.45 -1.81 -14.96
N LEU A 50 3.08 -0.89 -15.70
CA LEU A 50 2.34 -0.03 -16.63
C LEU A 50 1.73 -0.80 -17.81
N THR A 51 2.41 -1.84 -18.30
CA THR A 51 1.90 -2.69 -19.39
C THR A 51 0.67 -3.47 -18.94
N VAL A 52 0.74 -4.12 -17.77
CA VAL A 52 -0.40 -4.85 -17.20
C VAL A 52 -1.58 -3.91 -16.98
N LEU A 53 -1.37 -2.72 -16.40
CA LEU A 53 -2.46 -1.74 -16.23
C LEU A 53 -3.03 -1.25 -17.57
N ALA A 54 -2.19 -1.06 -18.59
CA ALA A 54 -2.63 -0.61 -19.90
C ALA A 54 -3.51 -1.66 -20.58
N ASP A 55 -3.08 -2.92 -20.55
CA ASP A 55 -3.79 -4.04 -21.16
C ASP A 55 -5.15 -4.25 -20.46
N GLU A 56 -5.17 -4.19 -19.12
CA GLU A 56 -6.41 -4.28 -18.35
C GLU A 56 -7.32 -3.07 -18.55
N ALA A 57 -6.77 -1.86 -18.67
CA ALA A 57 -7.57 -0.68 -19.01
C ALA A 57 -8.21 -0.82 -20.39
N GLN A 58 -7.50 -1.42 -21.34
CA GLN A 58 -8.02 -1.68 -22.69
C GLN A 58 -9.14 -2.73 -22.66
N GLN A 59 -9.02 -3.79 -21.86
CA GLN A 59 -10.08 -4.77 -21.64
C GLN A 59 -11.32 -4.13 -21.02
N VAL A 60 -11.16 -3.34 -19.96
CA VAL A 60 -12.25 -2.60 -19.30
C VAL A 60 -12.91 -1.60 -20.26
N ARG A 61 -12.12 -0.94 -21.12
CA ARG A 61 -12.66 -0.06 -22.16
C ARG A 61 -13.50 -0.83 -23.17
N ALA A 62 -13.01 -1.99 -23.63
CA ALA A 62 -13.69 -2.84 -24.59
C ALA A 62 -14.99 -3.44 -24.03
N GLY A 63 -15.07 -3.68 -22.72
CA GLY A 63 -16.28 -4.14 -22.04
C GLY A 63 -17.44 -3.12 -22.02
N GLY A 64 -17.17 -1.85 -22.34
CA GLY A 64 -18.18 -0.79 -22.39
C GLY A 64 -18.44 -0.09 -21.05
N PRO A 65 -19.35 0.91 -21.03
CA PRO A 65 -19.65 1.69 -19.84
C PRO A 65 -20.17 0.80 -18.69
N GLY A 66 -19.66 1.01 -17.49
CA GLY A 66 -19.99 0.22 -16.29
C GLY A 66 -19.10 -1.00 -16.06
N ALA A 67 -18.24 -1.36 -17.02
CA ALA A 67 -17.26 -2.43 -16.83
C ALA A 67 -16.27 -2.06 -15.70
N GLU A 68 -16.03 -2.99 -14.79
CA GLU A 68 -15.05 -2.88 -13.71
C GLU A 68 -14.13 -4.11 -13.69
N HIS A 69 -12.84 -3.89 -13.47
CA HIS A 69 -11.88 -4.97 -13.23
C HIS A 69 -10.92 -4.62 -12.10
N LYS A 70 -10.42 -5.64 -11.39
CA LYS A 70 -9.43 -5.49 -10.32
C LYS A 70 -8.18 -6.26 -10.71
N VAL A 71 -7.04 -5.58 -10.71
CA VAL A 71 -5.75 -6.15 -11.08
C VAL A 71 -4.74 -5.96 -9.95
N VAL A 72 -3.86 -6.94 -9.79
CA VAL A 72 -2.72 -6.87 -8.87
C VAL A 72 -1.51 -6.40 -9.65
N VAL A 73 -0.82 -5.39 -9.13
CA VAL A 73 0.42 -4.87 -9.70
C VAL A 73 1.48 -4.68 -8.63
N GLU A 74 2.75 -4.61 -9.04
CA GLU A 74 3.88 -4.45 -8.13
C GLU A 74 4.69 -3.20 -8.50
N PHE A 75 4.67 -2.21 -7.61
CA PHE A 75 5.44 -0.98 -7.81
C PHE A 75 6.84 -1.15 -7.22
N PRO A 76 7.91 -0.89 -7.99
CA PRO A 76 9.27 -0.98 -7.47
C PRO A 76 9.51 0.08 -6.39
N PRO A 77 10.41 -0.18 -5.43
CA PRO A 77 10.61 0.69 -4.26
C PRO A 77 11.19 2.07 -4.60
N THR A 78 11.79 2.26 -5.78
CA THR A 78 12.39 3.52 -6.24
C THR A 78 11.44 4.45 -6.96
N VAL A 79 10.18 4.04 -7.16
CA VAL A 79 9.16 4.88 -7.78
C VAL A 79 8.67 5.92 -6.78
N ASP A 80 8.62 7.16 -7.23
CA ASP A 80 7.95 8.25 -6.52
C ASP A 80 6.50 8.35 -7.01
N LEU A 81 5.60 7.66 -6.30
CA LEU A 81 4.17 7.63 -6.63
C LEU A 81 3.50 9.00 -6.46
N SER A 82 4.09 9.91 -5.69
CA SER A 82 3.56 11.26 -5.50
C SER A 82 3.80 12.18 -6.70
N ARG A 83 4.87 11.92 -7.46
CA ARG A 83 5.22 12.63 -8.70
C ARG A 83 4.74 11.92 -9.96
N SER A 84 4.35 10.67 -9.83
CA SER A 84 3.78 9.86 -10.90
C SER A 84 2.36 10.32 -11.24
N SER A 85 1.90 10.12 -12.47
CA SER A 85 0.58 10.60 -12.92
C SER A 85 -0.19 9.58 -13.77
N ILE A 86 -1.53 9.69 -13.74
CA ILE A 86 -2.46 9.01 -14.65
C ILE A 86 -3.43 10.07 -15.16
N SER A 87 -3.20 10.59 -16.36
CA SER A 87 -4.10 11.56 -16.97
C SER A 87 -4.12 11.47 -18.49
N ASP A 88 -5.25 11.87 -19.06
CA ASP A 88 -5.48 11.90 -20.51
C ASP A 88 -5.14 10.56 -21.15
N LYS A 89 -4.09 10.49 -21.97
CA LYS A 89 -3.71 9.26 -22.68
C LYS A 89 -2.39 8.69 -22.16
N LEU A 90 -1.95 9.08 -20.97
CA LEU A 90 -0.63 8.75 -20.45
C LEU A 90 -0.70 8.24 -19.02
N MET A 91 -0.06 7.10 -18.79
CA MET A 91 0.32 6.64 -17.45
C MET A 91 1.82 6.83 -17.31
N GLN A 92 2.26 7.48 -16.24
CA GLN A 92 3.68 7.77 -16.00
C GLN A 92 4.05 7.41 -14.56
N LEU A 93 5.13 6.65 -14.42
CA LEU A 93 5.81 6.38 -13.15
C LEU A 93 7.15 7.11 -13.13
N TYR A 94 7.33 7.97 -12.13
CA TYR A 94 8.58 8.67 -11.90
C TYR A 94 9.55 7.74 -11.17
N MET A 95 10.68 7.41 -11.80
CA MET A 95 11.72 6.56 -11.21
C MET A 95 12.91 7.42 -10.77
N GLY A 96 13.34 7.27 -9.51
CA GLY A 96 14.55 7.95 -9.03
C GLY A 96 15.81 7.48 -9.78
N GLY A 97 16.43 8.37 -10.57
CA GLY A 97 17.80 8.23 -11.08
C GLY A 97 17.97 7.54 -12.45
N ILE A 98 16.94 6.90 -13.00
CA ILE A 98 17.03 6.15 -14.27
C ILE A 98 16.19 6.80 -15.40
N GLY A 99 15.26 7.69 -15.04
CA GLY A 99 14.30 8.30 -15.96
C GLY A 99 12.91 7.69 -15.85
N ASP A 100 11.91 8.44 -16.29
CA ASP A 100 10.51 8.08 -16.09
C ASP A 100 10.07 6.97 -17.03
N VAL A 101 9.25 6.05 -16.53
CA VAL A 101 8.59 5.04 -17.36
C VAL A 101 7.20 5.56 -17.68
N SER A 102 6.84 5.56 -18.96
CA SER A 102 5.52 6.01 -19.38
C SER A 102 4.90 5.10 -20.44
N ARG A 103 3.58 5.03 -20.44
CA ARG A 103 2.80 4.22 -21.37
C ARG A 103 1.63 5.04 -21.90
N GLY A 104 1.60 5.22 -23.22
CA GLY A 104 0.51 5.87 -23.93
C GLY A 104 -0.66 4.90 -24.18
N LEU A 105 -1.88 5.43 -24.16
CA LEU A 105 -3.14 4.72 -24.44
C LEU A 105 -3.90 5.43 -25.57
N THR A 106 -4.76 4.69 -26.27
CA THR A 106 -5.56 5.26 -27.39
C THR A 106 -6.81 5.99 -26.92
N PHE A 107 -7.21 5.79 -25.66
CA PHE A 107 -8.39 6.36 -25.01
C PHE A 107 -7.99 7.13 -23.75
N ASN A 108 -8.90 7.97 -23.27
CA ASN A 108 -8.65 8.76 -22.08
C ASN A 108 -8.71 7.87 -20.82
N VAL A 109 -7.78 8.12 -19.91
CA VAL A 109 -7.66 7.56 -18.58
C VAL A 109 -7.49 8.68 -17.57
N SER A 110 -7.95 8.42 -16.36
CA SER A 110 -7.69 9.29 -15.22
C SER A 110 -7.49 8.42 -14.02
N GLY A 111 -6.72 8.88 -13.04
CA GLY A 111 -6.51 8.02 -11.89
C GLY A 111 -5.58 8.56 -10.85
N GLN A 112 -5.33 7.71 -9.87
CA GLN A 112 -4.38 7.96 -8.81
C GLN A 112 -3.56 6.70 -8.56
N TRP A 113 -2.28 6.89 -8.27
CA TRP A 113 -1.40 5.84 -7.78
C TRP A 113 -1.68 5.53 -6.31
N PRO A 114 -1.31 4.35 -5.81
CA PRO A 114 -1.39 4.06 -4.38
C PRO A 114 -0.43 4.97 -3.58
N ALA A 115 -0.66 5.10 -2.28
CA ALA A 115 0.21 5.89 -1.42
C ALA A 115 1.59 5.26 -1.16
N ARG A 116 1.73 3.95 -1.40
CA ARG A 116 2.94 3.17 -1.08
C ARG A 116 3.32 2.27 -2.25
N THR A 117 4.62 2.04 -2.39
CA THR A 117 5.19 1.08 -3.34
C THR A 117 5.00 -0.36 -2.86
N GLY A 118 5.34 -1.32 -3.71
CA GLY A 118 5.12 -2.75 -3.49
C GLY A 118 3.84 -3.27 -4.16
N ARG A 119 3.41 -4.45 -3.75
CA ARG A 119 2.23 -5.14 -4.30
C ARG A 119 0.94 -4.42 -3.88
N SER A 120 0.15 -3.98 -4.85
CA SER A 120 -1.10 -3.25 -4.65
C SER A 120 -2.20 -3.78 -5.56
N TYR A 121 -3.45 -3.68 -5.11
CA TYR A 121 -4.61 -3.92 -5.95
C TYR A 121 -5.07 -2.61 -6.56
N MET A 122 -5.34 -2.59 -7.86
CA MET A 122 -5.87 -1.45 -8.60
C MET A 122 -7.23 -1.83 -9.18
N SER A 123 -8.22 -0.96 -9.02
CA SER A 123 -9.54 -1.03 -9.65
C SER A 123 -9.54 -0.15 -10.89
N LEU A 124 -10.03 -0.70 -11.99
CA LEU A 124 -10.20 -0.04 -13.27
C LEU A 124 -11.70 -0.02 -13.59
N TYR A 125 -12.24 1.15 -13.88
CA TYR A 125 -13.68 1.33 -14.11
C TYR A 125 -13.94 2.21 -15.34
N ASN A 126 -14.77 1.76 -16.27
CA ASN A 126 -15.16 2.54 -17.45
C ASN A 126 -16.42 3.33 -17.17
N ASN A 127 -16.32 4.67 -17.06
CA ASN A 127 -17.50 5.52 -16.88
C ASN A 127 -18.21 5.90 -18.19
N GLY A 128 -17.79 5.31 -19.32
CA GLY A 128 -18.30 5.57 -20.66
C GLY A 128 -17.46 6.57 -21.46
N THR A 129 -16.82 7.55 -20.81
CA THR A 129 -15.97 8.55 -21.47
C THR A 129 -14.48 8.23 -21.36
N HIS A 130 -14.06 7.70 -20.21
CA HIS A 130 -12.68 7.35 -19.91
C HIS A 130 -12.62 6.16 -18.95
N VAL A 131 -11.42 5.58 -18.78
CA VAL A 131 -11.17 4.54 -17.77
C VAL A 131 -10.55 5.17 -16.52
N LEU A 132 -11.23 5.04 -15.39
CA LEU A 132 -10.75 5.46 -14.08
C LEU A 132 -9.88 4.36 -13.48
N ILE A 133 -8.62 4.65 -13.18
CA ILE A 133 -7.66 3.74 -12.55
C ILE A 133 -7.36 4.25 -11.14
N ARG A 134 -7.58 3.42 -10.12
CA ARG A 134 -7.39 3.82 -8.72
C ARG A 134 -7.01 2.62 -7.86
N PRO A 135 -6.39 2.80 -6.69
CA PRO A 135 -6.19 1.69 -5.76
C PRO A 135 -7.54 1.07 -5.38
N ALA A 136 -7.62 -0.26 -5.35
CA ALA A 136 -8.82 -0.98 -4.97
C ALA A 136 -8.89 -1.07 -3.44
N GLY A 137 -9.97 -0.56 -2.83
CA GLY A 137 -10.11 -0.48 -1.38
C GLY A 137 -9.26 0.65 -0.82
N LEU A 138 -9.69 1.89 -1.01
CA LEU A 138 -8.92 3.08 -0.65
C LEU A 138 -8.75 3.17 0.87
N LEU A 139 -9.67 2.55 1.63
CA LEU A 139 -9.51 2.19 3.02
C LEU A 139 -9.46 0.68 3.21
N ALA A 140 -8.43 0.22 3.91
CA ALA A 140 -8.32 -1.15 4.37
C ALA A 140 -8.53 -1.22 5.88
N VAL A 141 -9.39 -2.15 6.31
CA VAL A 141 -9.55 -2.49 7.73
C VAL A 141 -9.00 -3.89 7.95
N ASN A 142 -8.27 -4.10 9.05
CA ASN A 142 -7.67 -5.40 9.38
C ASN A 142 -8.67 -6.50 9.73
N VAL A 143 -9.95 -6.16 9.95
CA VAL A 143 -11.01 -7.10 10.30
C VAL A 143 -12.19 -6.96 9.36
N THR A 144 -12.83 -8.10 9.03
CA THR A 144 -14.07 -8.16 8.26
C THR A 144 -15.30 -8.35 9.14
N GLY A 145 -15.10 -8.64 10.43
CA GLY A 145 -16.13 -8.83 11.43
C GLY A 145 -15.49 -8.96 12.81
N ILE A 146 -16.24 -8.66 13.86
CA ILE A 146 -15.76 -8.64 15.23
C ILE A 146 -16.62 -9.59 16.05
N TYR A 147 -16.00 -10.61 16.62
CA TYR A 147 -16.64 -11.51 17.57
C TYR A 147 -16.02 -11.31 18.96
N MET A 148 -16.85 -11.01 19.95
CA MET A 148 -16.41 -10.86 21.34
C MET A 148 -17.16 -11.80 22.24
N ARG A 149 -16.42 -12.48 23.13
CA ARG A 149 -16.97 -13.23 24.25
C ARG A 149 -16.54 -12.55 25.55
N MET A 150 -17.47 -12.39 26.47
CA MET A 150 -17.22 -11.79 27.79
C MET A 150 -18.16 -12.37 28.85
N GLN A 151 -17.88 -12.11 30.12
CA GLN A 151 -18.78 -12.46 31.23
C GLN A 151 -19.72 -11.29 31.55
N ALA A 152 -20.88 -11.57 32.15
CA ALA A 152 -21.78 -10.50 32.58
C ALA A 152 -21.10 -9.59 33.62
N GLY A 153 -21.22 -8.28 33.43
CA GLY A 153 -20.57 -7.28 34.27
C GLY A 153 -19.10 -7.01 33.92
N SER A 154 -18.57 -7.66 32.88
CA SER A 154 -17.21 -7.42 32.39
C SER A 154 -17.21 -6.65 31.06
N GLY A 155 -16.06 -6.05 30.76
CA GLY A 155 -15.78 -5.41 29.48
C GLY A 155 -14.77 -6.20 28.67
N ASN A 156 -14.89 -6.12 27.34
CA ASN A 156 -13.85 -6.58 26.43
C ASN A 156 -13.56 -5.51 25.38
N SER A 157 -12.34 -5.48 24.85
CA SER A 157 -11.96 -4.55 23.80
C SER A 157 -11.15 -5.23 22.71
N THR A 158 -11.25 -4.70 21.50
CA THR A 158 -10.46 -5.14 20.35
C THR A 158 -9.87 -3.92 19.64
N ASN A 159 -8.67 -4.11 19.07
CA ASN A 159 -8.01 -3.08 18.29
C ASN A 159 -8.31 -3.29 16.81
N LEU A 160 -8.69 -2.20 16.17
CA LEU A 160 -8.90 -2.12 14.74
C LEU A 160 -7.72 -1.39 14.14
N SER A 161 -7.47 -1.62 12.86
CA SER A 161 -6.46 -0.91 12.09
C SER A 161 -7.08 -0.49 10.79
N ILE A 162 -7.22 0.83 10.62
CA ILE A 162 -7.75 1.47 9.43
C ILE A 162 -6.57 2.12 8.72
N VAL A 163 -6.30 1.70 7.48
CA VAL A 163 -5.21 2.20 6.67
C VAL A 163 -5.79 2.89 5.45
N ASN A 164 -5.44 4.16 5.25
CA ASN A 164 -5.70 4.85 4.00
C ASN A 164 -4.65 4.43 2.98
N GLN A 165 -5.06 3.65 1.98
CA GLN A 165 -4.20 3.20 0.89
C GLN A 165 -4.16 4.18 -0.29
N ALA A 166 -5.04 5.20 -0.30
CA ALA A 166 -5.07 6.22 -1.32
C ALA A 166 -4.00 7.29 -1.13
N ASN A 167 -3.59 7.91 -2.23
CA ASN A 167 -2.72 9.09 -2.25
C ASN A 167 -3.49 10.40 -1.97
N VAL A 168 -4.65 10.34 -1.32
CA VAL A 168 -5.42 11.51 -0.86
C VAL A 168 -5.86 11.30 0.58
N SER A 169 -6.08 12.38 1.30
CA SER A 169 -6.62 12.32 2.66
C SER A 169 -8.12 12.00 2.66
N TYR A 170 -8.57 11.26 3.66
CA TYR A 170 -9.99 10.98 3.93
C TYR A 170 -10.45 11.65 5.22
N VAL A 171 -11.65 12.20 5.23
CA VAL A 171 -12.37 12.53 6.46
C VAL A 171 -13.20 11.31 6.87
N LEU A 172 -12.89 10.76 8.03
CA LEU A 172 -13.59 9.61 8.59
C LEU A 172 -14.77 10.06 9.45
N GLY A 173 -15.92 9.42 9.23
CA GLY A 173 -17.09 9.49 10.08
C GLY A 173 -17.49 8.08 10.52
N GLN A 174 -17.75 7.88 11.80
CA GLN A 174 -18.20 6.59 12.32
C GLN A 174 -19.67 6.59 12.72
N THR A 175 -20.32 5.46 12.55
CA THR A 175 -21.63 5.17 13.11
C THR A 175 -21.58 3.79 13.74
N LEU A 176 -21.92 3.71 15.03
CA LEU A 176 -21.89 2.47 15.79
C LEU A 176 -23.32 2.12 16.19
N SER A 177 -23.81 0.98 15.71
CA SER A 177 -25.05 0.37 16.18
C SER A 177 -24.69 -0.72 17.17
N CYS A 178 -25.04 -0.48 18.43
CA CYS A 178 -24.88 -1.47 19.47
C CYS A 178 -26.20 -2.07 19.92
N PRO A 179 -26.17 -3.33 20.40
CA PRO A 179 -27.33 -3.95 21.00
C PRO A 179 -27.86 -3.13 22.18
N GLU A 180 -29.17 -3.05 22.34
CA GLU A 180 -29.82 -2.25 23.41
C GLU A 180 -29.34 -2.62 24.84
N LEU A 181 -28.81 -3.82 25.04
CA LEU A 181 -28.38 -4.35 26.34
C LEU A 181 -26.85 -4.32 26.55
N ALA A 182 -26.10 -3.71 25.62
CA ALA A 182 -24.65 -3.55 25.71
C ALA A 182 -24.28 -2.07 25.52
N SER A 183 -23.35 -1.57 26.34
CA SER A 183 -22.70 -0.29 26.06
C SER A 183 -21.48 -0.54 25.19
N CYS A 184 -21.30 0.27 24.17
CA CYS A 184 -20.12 0.23 23.33
C CYS A 184 -19.51 1.61 23.21
N ALA A 185 -18.18 1.66 23.21
CA ALA A 185 -17.43 2.86 22.92
C ALA A 185 -16.41 2.57 21.83
N TYR A 186 -16.43 3.41 20.79
CA TYR A 186 -15.43 3.40 19.74
C TYR A 186 -14.44 4.54 20.01
N GLY A 187 -13.18 4.18 20.22
CA GLY A 187 -12.09 5.11 20.56
C GLY A 187 -11.48 5.82 19.35
N GLY A 188 -12.02 5.65 18.14
CA GLY A 188 -11.58 6.43 16.98
C GLY A 188 -12.14 7.84 17.01
N SER A 189 -11.31 8.84 16.72
CA SER A 189 -11.77 10.20 16.46
C SER A 189 -12.37 10.30 15.06
N ASN A 190 -13.49 11.02 14.92
CA ASN A 190 -13.87 11.60 13.64
C ASN A 190 -12.74 12.55 13.26
N GLY A 191 -12.03 12.27 12.17
CA GLY A 191 -10.79 12.97 11.86
C GLY A 191 -10.32 12.73 10.44
N THR A 192 -9.31 13.49 10.04
CA THR A 192 -8.69 13.35 8.73
C THR A 192 -7.59 12.30 8.80
N LEU A 193 -7.73 11.23 8.02
CA LEU A 193 -6.69 10.22 7.80
C LEU A 193 -5.90 10.59 6.54
N SER A 194 -4.67 11.10 6.73
CA SER A 194 -3.78 11.50 5.64
C SER A 194 -3.50 10.35 4.66
N ALA A 195 -3.08 10.68 3.44
CA ALA A 195 -2.64 9.70 2.44
C ALA A 195 -1.60 8.73 3.03
N GLY A 196 -1.82 7.42 2.87
CA GLY A 196 -0.91 6.40 3.39
C GLY A 196 -0.87 6.25 4.93
N ALA A 197 -1.63 7.04 5.68
CA ALA A 197 -1.63 6.99 7.14
C ALA A 197 -2.48 5.82 7.67
N GLN A 198 -2.21 5.44 8.91
CA GLN A 198 -2.93 4.40 9.63
C GLN A 198 -3.46 4.96 10.95
N GLN A 199 -4.70 4.60 11.28
CA GLN A 199 -5.30 4.83 12.60
C GLN A 199 -5.58 3.47 13.25
N ALA A 200 -5.32 3.36 14.54
CA ALA A 200 -5.55 2.13 15.30
C ALA A 200 -6.60 2.34 16.40
N PRO A 201 -7.89 2.50 16.06
CA PRO A 201 -8.93 2.73 17.05
C PRO A 201 -9.25 1.45 17.83
N SER A 202 -9.65 1.60 19.09
CA SER A 202 -10.17 0.49 19.88
C SER A 202 -11.70 0.51 19.90
N LEU A 203 -12.31 -0.67 19.93
CA LEU A 203 -13.73 -0.83 20.21
C LEU A 203 -13.85 -1.56 21.55
N SER A 204 -14.47 -0.93 22.54
CA SER A 204 -14.78 -1.53 23.83
C SER A 204 -16.27 -1.77 23.97
N ILE A 205 -16.63 -2.91 24.56
CA ILE A 205 -18.01 -3.33 24.78
C ILE A 205 -18.13 -3.83 26.21
N ASN A 206 -19.20 -3.41 26.91
CA ASN A 206 -19.57 -3.91 28.22
C ASN A 206 -21.05 -4.32 28.23
N SER A 207 -21.39 -5.40 28.93
CA SER A 207 -22.78 -5.77 29.15
C SER A 207 -22.98 -6.44 30.50
N ASN A 208 -24.11 -6.14 31.16
CA ASN A 208 -24.50 -6.74 32.43
C ASN A 208 -25.51 -7.89 32.25
N THR A 209 -25.92 -8.17 31.02
CA THR A 209 -26.94 -9.19 30.71
C THR A 209 -26.26 -10.36 30.02
N ASN A 210 -26.74 -11.58 30.24
CA ASN A 210 -26.31 -12.76 29.47
C ASN A 210 -27.08 -12.84 28.15
N GLY A 211 -26.44 -13.37 27.10
CA GLY A 211 -27.07 -13.47 25.80
C GLY A 211 -26.11 -13.43 24.62
N THR A 212 -26.68 -13.43 23.42
CA THR A 212 -25.95 -13.20 22.17
C THR A 212 -26.64 -12.09 21.41
N TRP A 213 -25.87 -11.09 20.97
CA TRP A 213 -26.40 -9.95 20.24
C TRP A 213 -25.56 -9.66 19.01
N ALA A 214 -26.21 -9.01 18.05
CA ALA A 214 -25.58 -8.52 16.84
C ALA A 214 -25.65 -6.99 16.78
N GLY A 215 -24.64 -6.40 16.17
CA GLY A 215 -24.58 -4.97 15.88
C GLY A 215 -23.69 -4.74 14.66
N TRP A 216 -23.30 -3.49 14.44
CA TRP A 216 -22.35 -3.15 13.38
C TRP A 216 -21.63 -1.83 13.67
N LEU A 217 -20.40 -1.74 13.16
CA LEU A 217 -19.64 -0.50 13.07
C LEU A 217 -19.54 -0.11 11.59
N GLN A 218 -20.04 1.06 11.24
CA GLN A 218 -19.92 1.63 9.91
C GLN A 218 -18.89 2.75 9.93
N ILE A 219 -17.89 2.65 9.06
CA ILE A 219 -16.88 3.67 8.82
C ILE A 219 -17.21 4.27 7.45
N ASN A 220 -17.65 5.52 7.46
CA ASN A 220 -17.84 6.33 6.27
C ASN A 220 -16.59 7.17 6.05
N ALA A 221 -16.13 7.24 4.82
CA ALA A 221 -14.95 7.99 4.47
C ALA A 221 -15.22 8.85 3.25
N THR A 222 -15.03 10.15 3.42
CA THR A 222 -15.20 11.13 2.36
C THR A 222 -13.81 11.62 1.96
N PRO A 223 -13.38 11.43 0.70
CA PRO A 223 -12.06 11.88 0.28
C PRO A 223 -12.03 13.41 0.25
N ALA A 224 -10.82 13.99 0.28
CA ALA A 224 -10.65 15.42 0.14
C ALA A 224 -11.36 15.96 -1.12
N ALA A 225 -11.97 17.15 -1.01
CA ALA A 225 -12.70 17.77 -2.10
C ALA A 225 -11.81 17.93 -3.35
N GLY A 226 -12.36 17.64 -4.53
CA GLY A 226 -11.64 17.72 -5.81
C GLY A 226 -10.80 16.48 -6.15
N SER A 227 -10.75 15.46 -5.29
CA SER A 227 -10.01 14.20 -5.56
C SER A 227 -10.63 13.35 -6.68
N GLY A 228 -11.92 13.53 -6.99
CA GLY A 228 -12.65 12.70 -7.96
C GLY A 228 -12.91 11.27 -7.48
N LEU A 229 -12.55 10.94 -6.24
CA LEU A 229 -12.82 9.64 -5.63
C LEU A 229 -14.22 9.62 -5.01
N PRO A 230 -14.94 8.48 -5.07
CA PRO A 230 -16.23 8.34 -4.41
C PRO A 230 -16.04 8.20 -2.90
N ASN A 231 -17.13 8.44 -2.16
CA ASN A 231 -17.17 8.10 -0.74
C ASN A 231 -17.08 6.58 -0.56
N GLU A 232 -16.38 6.14 0.47
CA GLU A 232 -16.31 4.75 0.86
C GLU A 232 -17.08 4.50 2.14
N THR A 233 -17.76 3.36 2.22
CA THR A 233 -18.47 2.90 3.41
C THR A 233 -18.06 1.47 3.70
N ILE A 234 -17.46 1.25 4.86
CA ILE A 234 -17.08 -0.07 5.35
C ILE A 234 -17.99 -0.42 6.52
N THR A 235 -18.73 -1.52 6.41
CA THR A 235 -19.59 -2.01 7.49
C THR A 235 -18.97 -3.28 8.09
N ILE A 236 -18.67 -3.24 9.37
CA ILE A 236 -18.07 -4.33 10.13
C ILE A 236 -19.14 -4.92 11.04
N PRO A 237 -19.63 -6.14 10.79
CA PRO A 237 -20.59 -6.79 11.67
C PRO A 237 -19.95 -7.11 13.03
N LEU A 238 -20.75 -6.94 14.07
CA LEU A 238 -20.40 -7.22 15.47
C LEU A 238 -21.27 -8.38 15.96
N THR A 239 -20.64 -9.37 16.58
CA THR A 239 -21.33 -10.44 17.30
C THR A 239 -20.76 -10.51 18.72
N ILE A 240 -21.63 -10.36 19.71
CA ILE A 240 -21.25 -10.31 21.12
C ILE A 240 -21.94 -11.47 21.83
N ARG A 241 -21.18 -12.26 22.59
CA ARG A 241 -21.69 -13.32 23.44
C ARG A 241 -21.30 -13.07 24.89
N VAL A 242 -22.29 -12.93 25.75
CA VAL A 242 -22.11 -12.78 27.20
C VAL A 242 -22.65 -14.02 27.91
N GLY A 243 -21.83 -14.66 28.72
CA GLY A 243 -22.22 -15.80 29.55
C GLY A 243 -21.04 -16.50 30.20
#